data_AF-A0A2Z4JXN0-F1
#
_entry.id   AF-A0A2Z4JXN0-F1
#
_cell.length_a   1.000
_cell.length_b   1.000
_cell.length_c   1.000
_cell.angle_alpha   90.00
_cell.angle_beta   90.00
_cell.angle_gamma   90.00
#
_symmetry.space_group_name_H-M   'P 1'
#
loop_
_entity.id
_entity.type
_entity.pdbx_description
1 polymer ?
#
loop_
_entity_poly.entity_id
_entity_poly.type
_entity_poly.pdbx_seq_one_letter_code
_entity_poly.pdbx_strand_id
1 'polypeptide(L)'
;MHAKCLKNRRTGRMGQADRQTAASACRGDGKAVPFIGQHAHHLNPARSKPFFASSPNRSITRETIGMMSALAPLIDVSAITIVIAGTWAAAAARSGRSGIASGARALLRLWHRGFDAGANRAALARCALSIRQNGALCSETDLPCDPDTAGWVERFLATGNVEKLHEAEQEAREKRVADRARGAKLFEVAGELAPVFGLVGTLFAITQLMPGTATQAAETIMSSLASAVLSTLYGVLSAHLLYFPLARAIERRGEAEERARAAMMAWFLKETGPHRTRKASRLRDAA
;
A
#
# COMPACT_ATOMS: atom_id res chain seq x y z
N MET A 1 -32.41 -2.29 7.17
CA MET A 1 -32.95 -3.62 7.52
C MET A 1 -33.09 -4.44 6.25
N HIS A 2 -32.55 -5.66 6.22
CA HIS A 2 -32.69 -6.72 5.18
C HIS A 2 -32.12 -6.39 3.77
N ALA A 3 -31.45 -7.27 3.01
CA ALA A 3 -31.35 -8.73 3.06
C ALA A 3 -30.00 -9.24 2.49
N LYS A 4 -29.56 -10.39 3.04
CA LYS A 4 -28.46 -11.27 2.58
C LYS A 4 -28.96 -12.22 1.48
N CYS A 5 -28.10 -12.60 0.54
CA CYS A 5 -28.32 -13.70 -0.41
C CYS A 5 -26.95 -14.14 -0.98
N LEU A 6 -26.56 -15.40 -1.18
CA LEU A 6 -26.84 -16.68 -0.54
C LEU A 6 -25.63 -17.58 -0.90
N LYS A 7 -25.31 -18.51 -0.01
CA LYS A 7 -24.16 -19.41 -0.01
C LYS A 7 -24.57 -20.72 -0.69
N ASN A 8 -23.81 -21.23 -1.66
CA ASN A 8 -24.05 -22.55 -2.23
C ASN A 8 -22.92 -23.54 -1.88
N ARG A 9 -23.31 -24.63 -1.20
CA ARG A 9 -22.52 -25.83 -0.87
C ARG A 9 -23.28 -27.03 -1.45
N ARG A 10 -22.58 -27.92 -2.16
CA ARG A 10 -22.87 -29.37 -2.28
C ARG A 10 -21.51 -30.08 -2.38
N THR A 11 -21.03 -30.80 -1.36
CA THR A 11 -21.34 -32.19 -0.92
C THR A 11 -21.00 -33.26 -1.96
N GLY A 12 -19.97 -34.05 -1.64
CA GLY A 12 -19.67 -35.37 -2.19
C GLY A 12 -18.67 -36.06 -1.26
N ARG A 13 -19.11 -37.09 -0.54
CA ARG A 13 -18.45 -37.83 0.54
C ARG A 13 -18.26 -39.28 0.06
N MET A 14 -17.35 -40.02 0.72
CA MET A 14 -17.02 -41.47 0.63
C MET A 14 -15.74 -41.77 -0.17
N GLY A 15 -14.84 -42.64 0.26
CA GLY A 15 -14.87 -43.61 1.35
C GLY A 15 -13.48 -43.85 1.95
N GLN A 16 -13.52 -44.44 3.15
CA GLN A 16 -12.44 -44.79 4.04
C GLN A 16 -12.49 -46.31 4.20
N ALA A 17 -11.31 -46.97 4.25
CA ALA A 17 -11.00 -48.38 4.56
C ALA A 17 -9.90 -48.81 3.56
N ASP A 18 -8.82 -49.51 3.87
CA ASP A 18 -8.53 -50.36 5.01
C ASP A 18 -7.04 -50.80 4.96
N ARG A 19 -6.57 -51.43 6.04
CA ARG A 19 -5.42 -52.37 6.13
C ARG A 19 -3.99 -51.82 6.32
N GLN A 20 -3.62 -51.80 7.61
CA GLN A 20 -2.36 -52.35 8.11
C GLN A 20 -2.19 -53.84 7.65
N THR A 21 -0.97 -54.34 7.51
CA THR A 21 -0.26 -55.29 8.41
C THR A 21 0.77 -56.14 7.65
N ALA A 22 1.83 -56.53 8.37
CA ALA A 22 2.73 -57.67 8.17
C ALA A 22 3.82 -57.52 7.09
N ALA A 23 5.14 -57.63 7.33
CA ALA A 23 6.00 -58.44 8.21
C ALA A 23 6.81 -59.47 7.39
N SER A 24 8.08 -59.57 7.78
CA SER A 24 9.00 -60.73 7.66
C SER A 24 9.69 -61.02 6.32
N ALA A 25 11.03 -61.03 6.37
CA ALA A 25 11.94 -62.15 6.05
C ALA A 25 13.36 -61.56 5.86
N CYS A 26 14.37 -61.87 6.69
CA CYS A 26 15.22 -63.08 6.65
C CYS A 26 15.85 -63.29 5.25
N ARG A 27 17.16 -63.47 5.01
CA ARG A 27 18.22 -64.12 5.80
C ARG A 27 19.53 -64.08 4.97
N GLY A 28 20.67 -64.14 5.67
CA GLY A 28 21.92 -64.80 5.21
C GLY A 28 22.88 -63.95 4.37
N ASP A 29 24.18 -64.19 4.35
CA ASP A 29 25.07 -65.03 5.15
C ASP A 29 26.49 -64.81 4.60
N GLY A 30 27.49 -64.81 5.48
CA GLY A 30 28.74 -65.53 5.20
C GLY A 30 29.98 -64.79 4.65
N LYS A 31 31.10 -65.14 5.31
CA LYS A 31 32.53 -65.13 4.91
C LYS A 31 33.28 -63.82 5.23
N ALA A 32 34.07 -63.68 6.30
CA ALA A 32 35.09 -64.49 7.00
C ALA A 32 36.51 -64.45 6.39
N VAL A 33 37.43 -63.83 7.18
CA VAL A 33 38.88 -64.09 7.46
C VAL A 33 39.98 -63.80 6.40
N PRO A 34 41.29 -63.65 6.81
CA PRO A 34 41.90 -62.98 7.99
C PRO A 34 43.29 -62.28 7.69
N PHE A 35 44.05 -61.94 8.76
CA PHE A 35 45.55 -61.92 8.88
C PHE A 35 46.31 -60.60 8.48
N ILE A 36 47.32 -60.01 9.16
CA ILE A 36 48.13 -60.15 10.41
C ILE A 36 48.74 -58.76 10.77
N GLY A 37 48.98 -58.49 12.07
CA GLY A 37 50.20 -57.78 12.56
C GLY A 37 49.97 -56.53 13.42
N GLN A 38 49.91 -56.62 14.76
CA GLN A 38 51.00 -56.35 15.74
C GLN A 38 51.51 -54.88 15.71
N HIS A 39 51.53 -54.04 16.76
CA HIS A 39 51.74 -54.18 18.22
C HIS A 39 50.96 -53.06 18.96
N ALA A 40 50.12 -53.37 19.97
CA ALA A 40 50.41 -53.39 21.42
C ALA A 40 50.75 -52.03 22.07
N HIS A 41 49.81 -51.44 22.84
CA HIS A 41 50.05 -50.91 24.20
C HIS A 41 48.70 -50.62 24.94
N HIS A 42 48.59 -51.22 26.12
CA HIS A 42 47.81 -50.86 27.33
C HIS A 42 46.25 -50.85 27.35
N LEU A 43 45.74 -51.90 28.03
CA LEU A 43 44.72 -51.94 29.10
C LEU A 43 43.23 -51.63 28.78
N ASN A 44 42.37 -52.50 29.33
CA ASN A 44 40.93 -52.76 29.11
C ASN A 44 40.17 -52.55 30.46
N PRO A 45 38.85 -52.80 30.65
CA PRO A 45 37.59 -52.50 29.92
C PRO A 45 36.52 -51.76 30.79
N ALA A 46 35.38 -51.48 30.14
CA ALA A 46 34.00 -51.28 30.67
C ALA A 46 33.61 -49.81 30.96
N ARG A 47 32.55 -49.23 30.37
CA ARG A 47 31.25 -49.80 29.98
C ARG A 47 30.62 -48.92 28.89
N SER A 48 30.24 -49.57 27.79
CA SER A 48 29.45 -49.06 26.67
C SER A 48 28.01 -48.69 27.06
N LYS A 49 27.44 -47.63 26.46
CA LYS A 49 26.15 -47.72 25.74
C LYS A 49 26.09 -46.73 24.56
N PRO A 50 25.35 -47.09 23.48
CA PRO A 50 25.45 -46.48 22.16
C PRO A 50 24.36 -45.45 21.94
N PHE A 51 24.60 -44.41 21.13
CA PHE A 51 23.48 -43.73 20.47
C PHE A 51 23.94 -42.94 19.24
N PHE A 52 23.99 -43.65 18.12
CA PHE A 52 23.78 -43.03 16.82
C PHE A 52 22.36 -42.43 16.83
N ALA A 53 22.27 -41.12 16.98
CA ALA A 53 21.11 -40.36 16.59
C ALA A 53 21.58 -39.13 15.84
N SER A 54 21.72 -39.32 14.52
CA SER A 54 21.64 -38.26 13.54
C SER A 54 20.36 -37.45 13.80
N SER A 55 20.49 -36.31 14.47
CA SER A 55 19.41 -35.33 14.56
C SER A 55 19.25 -34.68 13.19
N PRO A 56 18.08 -34.77 12.55
CA PRO A 56 17.82 -34.04 11.33
C PRO A 56 17.68 -32.56 11.68
N ASN A 57 18.55 -31.75 11.10
CA ASN A 57 18.29 -30.38 10.67
C ASN A 57 17.55 -29.47 11.69
N ARG A 58 18.27 -29.04 12.73
CA ARG A 58 17.84 -27.98 13.68
C ARG A 58 18.59 -26.65 13.47
N SER A 59 19.33 -26.51 12.38
CA SER A 59 20.11 -25.30 12.06
C SER A 59 19.25 -24.21 11.40
N ILE A 60 18.20 -24.56 10.65
CA ILE A 60 17.40 -23.57 9.90
C ILE A 60 16.51 -22.72 10.82
N THR A 61 16.02 -23.26 11.94
CA THR A 61 15.12 -22.51 12.85
C THR A 61 15.84 -21.57 13.81
N ARG A 62 17.16 -21.72 14.02
CA ARG A 62 17.95 -20.78 14.83
C ARG A 62 18.36 -19.53 14.05
N GLU A 63 18.55 -19.64 12.73
CA GLU A 63 18.94 -18.50 11.90
C GLU A 63 17.81 -17.47 11.75
N THR A 64 16.55 -17.91 11.65
CA THR A 64 15.40 -16.98 11.54
C THR A 64 15.08 -16.26 12.86
N ILE A 65 15.28 -16.94 14.00
CA ILE A 65 15.13 -16.33 15.35
C ILE A 65 16.32 -15.39 15.65
N GLY A 66 17.51 -15.73 15.15
CA GLY A 66 18.71 -14.88 15.20
C GLY A 66 18.58 -13.58 14.40
N MET A 67 17.94 -13.61 13.22
CA MET A 67 17.70 -12.39 12.44
C MET A 67 16.78 -11.41 13.15
N MET A 68 15.72 -11.86 13.84
CA MET A 68 14.81 -10.96 14.58
C MET A 68 15.45 -10.39 15.85
N SER A 69 16.35 -11.12 16.51
CA SER A 69 17.09 -10.62 17.68
C SER A 69 18.25 -9.70 17.29
N ALA A 70 18.77 -9.80 16.07
CA ALA A 70 19.70 -8.84 15.48
C ALA A 70 19.05 -7.49 15.12
N LEU A 71 17.71 -7.43 14.98
CA LEU A 71 16.97 -6.18 14.71
C LEU A 71 16.74 -5.32 15.97
N ALA A 72 16.85 -5.90 17.16
CA ALA A 72 16.64 -5.17 18.42
C ALA A 72 17.59 -3.97 18.60
N PRO A 73 18.93 -4.08 18.37
CA PRO A 73 19.83 -2.93 18.43
C PRO A 73 19.71 -1.99 17.23
N LEU A 74 19.03 -2.40 16.14
CA LEU A 74 18.79 -1.49 15.02
C LEU A 74 17.78 -0.41 15.40
N ILE A 75 16.79 -0.71 16.25
CA ILE A 75 15.71 0.24 16.59
C ILE A 75 16.20 1.20 17.68
N ASP A 76 16.90 2.24 17.26
CA ASP A 76 17.17 3.40 18.11
C ASP A 76 16.00 4.38 18.04
N VAL A 77 15.20 4.40 19.12
CA VAL A 77 14.04 5.30 19.26
C VAL A 77 14.45 6.75 19.13
N SER A 78 15.61 7.15 19.67
CA SER A 78 16.06 8.54 19.65
C SER A 78 16.36 9.01 18.22
N ALA A 79 17.11 8.20 17.45
CA ALA A 79 17.42 8.47 16.05
C ALA A 79 16.14 8.54 15.19
N ILE A 80 15.22 7.58 15.36
CA ILE A 80 13.95 7.56 14.62
C ILE A 80 13.12 8.79 14.94
N THR A 81 12.99 9.15 16.22
CA THR A 81 12.19 10.32 16.63
C THR A 81 12.77 11.60 16.03
N ILE A 82 14.09 11.80 16.07
CA ILE A 82 14.71 13.01 15.50
C ILE A 82 14.48 13.09 13.99
N VAL A 83 14.71 11.99 13.26
CA VAL A 83 14.57 11.98 11.80
C VAL A 83 13.11 12.17 11.40
N ILE A 84 12.20 11.37 11.94
CA ILE A 84 10.78 11.42 11.56
C ILE A 84 10.13 12.71 12.04
N ALA A 85 10.30 13.10 13.31
CA ALA A 85 9.69 14.33 13.83
C ALA A 85 10.27 15.57 13.16
N GLY A 86 11.59 15.62 12.94
CA GLY A 86 12.23 16.71 12.23
C GLY A 86 11.73 16.84 10.78
N THR A 87 11.66 15.72 10.06
CA THR A 87 11.13 15.69 8.69
C THR A 87 9.69 16.18 8.63
N TRP A 88 8.81 15.67 9.50
CA TRP A 88 7.41 16.09 9.53
C TRP A 88 7.25 17.55 9.97
N ALA A 89 8.02 18.02 10.95
CA ALA A 89 7.99 19.40 11.39
C ALA A 89 8.45 20.36 10.28
N ALA A 90 9.52 20.04 9.57
CA ALA A 90 10.02 20.86 8.47
C ALA A 90 9.12 20.78 7.22
N ALA A 91 8.56 19.61 6.92
CA ALA A 91 7.56 19.47 5.86
C ALA A 91 6.30 20.29 6.18
N ALA A 92 5.84 20.28 7.44
CA ALA A 92 4.73 21.09 7.92
C ALA A 92 5.03 22.59 7.84
N ALA A 93 6.23 23.02 8.23
CA ALA A 93 6.66 24.41 8.14
C ALA A 93 6.72 24.90 6.68
N ARG A 94 7.20 24.06 5.74
CA ARG A 94 7.32 24.43 4.32
C ARG A 94 5.97 24.44 3.59
N SER A 95 5.08 23.49 3.89
CA SER A 95 3.82 23.32 3.15
C SER A 95 2.62 24.06 3.76
N GLY A 96 2.78 24.58 4.98
CA GLY A 96 1.73 25.27 5.70
C GLY A 96 0.55 24.37 6.09
N ARG A 97 -0.44 24.96 6.76
CA ARG A 97 -1.60 24.22 7.31
C ARG A 97 -2.48 23.60 6.22
N SER A 98 -2.56 24.23 5.05
CA SER A 98 -3.31 23.73 3.89
C SER A 98 -2.64 22.53 3.23
N GLY A 99 -1.31 22.49 3.18
CA GLY A 99 -0.54 21.35 2.68
C GLY A 99 -0.71 20.12 3.56
N ILE A 100 -0.60 20.28 4.87
CA ILE A 100 -0.80 19.19 5.85
C ILE A 100 -2.22 18.60 5.74
N ALA A 101 -3.24 19.45 5.71
CA ALA A 101 -4.63 19.00 5.58
C ALA A 101 -4.88 18.26 4.26
N SER A 102 -4.30 18.76 3.15
CA SER A 102 -4.41 18.13 1.83
C SER A 102 -3.66 16.81 1.77
N GLY A 103 -2.47 16.72 2.38
CA GLY A 103 -1.68 15.50 2.48
C GLY A 103 -2.34 14.43 3.33
N ALA A 104 -2.88 14.78 4.50
CA ALA A 104 -3.64 13.87 5.35
C ALA A 104 -4.89 13.34 4.63
N ARG A 105 -5.62 14.22 3.93
CA ARG A 105 -6.78 13.83 3.12
C ARG A 105 -6.39 12.94 1.95
N ALA A 106 -5.27 13.21 1.28
CA ALA A 106 -4.75 12.40 0.19
C ALA A 106 -4.33 11.00 0.67
N LEU A 107 -3.70 10.91 1.84
CA LEU A 107 -3.33 9.65 2.48
C LEU A 107 -4.55 8.82 2.89
N LEU A 108 -5.55 9.46 3.52
CA LEU A 108 -6.82 8.81 3.85
C LEU A 108 -7.55 8.33 2.60
N ARG A 109 -7.55 9.13 1.52
CA ARG A 109 -8.10 8.71 0.22
C ARG A 109 -7.37 7.50 -0.34
N LEU A 110 -6.04 7.39 -0.17
CA LEU A 110 -5.30 6.20 -0.59
C LEU A 110 -5.74 4.95 0.18
N TRP A 111 -6.07 5.09 1.46
CA TRP A 111 -6.52 4.00 2.31
C TRP A 111 -7.96 3.55 2.01
N HIS A 112 -8.88 4.48 1.78
CA HIS A 112 -10.28 4.12 1.47
C HIS A 112 -10.45 3.67 0.02
N ARG A 113 -11.38 2.75 -0.26
CA ARG A 113 -11.75 2.38 -1.64
C ARG A 113 -12.34 3.60 -2.34
N GLY A 114 -11.66 4.06 -3.39
CA GLY A 114 -12.02 5.27 -4.13
C GLY A 114 -12.97 4.97 -5.27
N PHE A 115 -13.78 5.99 -5.57
CA PHE A 115 -14.55 6.19 -6.79
C PHE A 115 -15.13 4.92 -7.43
N ASP A 116 -16.39 4.62 -7.14
CA ASP A 116 -17.11 3.55 -7.82
C ASP A 116 -17.50 3.97 -9.25
N ALA A 117 -16.58 3.71 -10.18
CA ALA A 117 -16.79 3.95 -11.60
C ALA A 117 -17.95 3.12 -12.17
N GLY A 118 -18.25 1.96 -11.59
CA GLY A 118 -19.32 1.08 -12.05
C GLY A 118 -20.69 1.68 -11.76
N ALA A 119 -20.93 2.06 -10.51
CA ALA A 119 -22.17 2.70 -10.09
C ALA A 119 -22.43 4.02 -10.83
N ASN A 120 -21.40 4.86 -10.98
CA ASN A 120 -21.52 6.15 -11.67
C ASN A 120 -21.82 5.99 -13.17
N ARG A 121 -21.20 5.00 -13.85
CA ARG A 121 -21.53 4.70 -15.25
C ARG A 121 -22.96 4.22 -15.42
N ALA A 122 -23.46 3.38 -14.52
CA ALA A 122 -24.84 2.91 -14.57
C ALA A 122 -25.85 4.04 -14.38
N ALA A 123 -25.57 4.99 -13.47
CA ALA A 123 -26.38 6.19 -13.29
C ALA A 123 -26.36 7.08 -14.54
N LEU A 124 -25.17 7.37 -15.08
CA LEU A 124 -25.01 8.15 -16.32
C LEU A 124 -25.73 7.51 -17.52
N ALA A 125 -25.74 6.19 -17.62
CA ALA A 125 -26.46 5.49 -18.67
C ALA A 125 -27.97 5.68 -18.58
N ARG A 126 -28.52 5.67 -17.36
CA ARG A 126 -29.95 5.99 -17.14
C ARG A 126 -30.26 7.44 -17.50
N CYS A 127 -29.38 8.39 -17.12
CA CYS A 127 -29.51 9.79 -17.52
C CYS A 127 -29.53 9.96 -19.04
N ALA A 128 -28.55 9.37 -19.74
CA ALA A 128 -28.46 9.48 -21.19
C ALA A 128 -29.69 8.88 -21.89
N LEU A 129 -30.19 7.74 -21.44
CA LEU A 129 -31.41 7.12 -21.98
C LEU A 129 -32.65 8.00 -21.78
N SER A 130 -32.82 8.57 -20.58
CA SER A 130 -33.96 9.46 -20.31
C SER A 130 -33.89 10.73 -21.14
N ILE A 131 -32.70 11.32 -21.31
CA ILE A 131 -32.50 12.49 -22.18
C ILE A 131 -32.87 12.17 -23.63
N ARG A 132 -32.57 10.97 -24.12
CA ARG A 132 -32.94 10.54 -25.49
C ARG A 132 -34.45 10.36 -25.65
N GLN A 133 -35.17 9.94 -24.61
CA GLN A 133 -36.62 9.72 -24.66
C GLN A 133 -37.43 11.01 -24.43
N ASN A 134 -37.06 11.78 -23.41
CA ASN A 134 -37.85 12.89 -22.86
C ASN A 134 -37.29 14.28 -23.25
N GLY A 135 -36.06 14.33 -23.75
CA GLY A 135 -35.33 15.59 -24.01
C GLY A 135 -34.58 16.09 -22.77
N ALA A 136 -33.58 16.94 -22.98
CA ALA A 136 -32.65 17.37 -21.92
C ALA A 136 -33.30 18.19 -20.79
N LEU A 137 -34.34 18.99 -21.10
CA LEU A 137 -34.96 19.93 -20.15
C LEU A 137 -36.12 19.32 -19.34
N CYS A 138 -36.52 18.08 -19.61
CA CYS A 138 -37.69 17.44 -19.00
C CYS A 138 -37.36 16.10 -18.32
N SER A 139 -36.08 15.86 -18.00
CA SER A 139 -35.61 14.56 -17.53
C SER A 139 -35.51 14.52 -16.00
N GLU A 140 -36.54 14.01 -15.31
CA GLU A 140 -36.43 13.58 -13.91
C GLU A 140 -35.52 12.35 -13.87
N THR A 141 -34.24 12.53 -13.51
CA THR A 141 -33.29 11.41 -13.46
C THR A 141 -32.50 11.40 -12.18
N ASP A 142 -32.25 10.20 -11.67
CA ASP A 142 -31.36 10.00 -10.53
C ASP A 142 -29.94 10.46 -10.89
N LEU A 143 -29.43 11.45 -10.17
CA LEU A 143 -28.07 11.93 -10.37
C LEU A 143 -27.03 10.87 -9.96
N PRO A 144 -25.86 10.86 -10.61
CA PRO A 144 -24.72 10.05 -10.19
C PRO A 144 -24.35 10.27 -8.72
N CYS A 145 -23.79 9.24 -8.07
CA CYS A 145 -23.42 9.30 -6.66
C CYS A 145 -22.19 10.20 -6.40
N ASP A 146 -21.30 10.34 -7.40
CA ASP A 146 -20.17 11.28 -7.34
C ASP A 146 -20.66 12.73 -7.52
N PRO A 147 -20.39 13.63 -6.55
CA PRO A 147 -20.94 14.98 -6.56
C PRO A 147 -20.42 15.82 -7.74
N ASP A 148 -19.18 15.58 -8.17
CA ASP A 148 -18.62 16.26 -9.33
C ASP A 148 -19.33 15.81 -10.62
N THR A 149 -19.58 14.51 -10.74
CA THR A 149 -20.30 13.94 -11.88
C THR A 149 -21.76 14.43 -11.92
N ALA A 150 -22.41 14.50 -10.76
CA ALA A 150 -23.74 15.09 -10.63
C ALA A 150 -23.76 16.57 -11.02
N GLY A 151 -22.78 17.36 -10.57
CA GLY A 151 -22.74 18.80 -10.79
C GLY A 151 -22.64 19.21 -12.26
N TRP A 152 -21.88 18.50 -13.08
CA TRP A 152 -21.83 18.81 -14.52
C TRP A 152 -23.06 18.27 -15.28
N VAL A 153 -23.62 17.14 -14.87
CA VAL A 153 -24.87 16.60 -15.45
C VAL A 153 -26.02 17.58 -15.17
N GLU A 154 -26.12 18.10 -13.95
CA GLU A 154 -27.15 19.06 -13.55
C GLU A 154 -27.05 20.36 -14.37
N ARG A 155 -25.85 20.92 -14.53
CA ARG A 155 -25.64 22.12 -15.35
C ARG A 155 -26.01 21.88 -16.83
N PHE A 156 -25.79 20.67 -17.35
CA PHE A 156 -26.25 20.29 -18.69
C PHE A 156 -27.77 20.17 -18.78
N LEU A 157 -28.43 19.53 -17.82
CA LEU A 157 -29.88 19.39 -17.80
C LEU A 157 -30.58 20.75 -17.65
N ALA A 158 -30.00 21.69 -16.90
CA ALA A 158 -30.57 23.02 -16.71
C ALA A 158 -30.44 23.93 -17.93
N THR A 159 -29.34 23.83 -18.68
CA THR A 159 -29.02 24.77 -19.78
C THR A 159 -29.16 24.18 -21.18
N GLY A 160 -29.10 22.85 -21.30
CA GLY A 160 -28.99 22.14 -22.58
C GLY A 160 -27.70 22.45 -23.35
N ASN A 161 -26.73 23.17 -22.75
CA ASN A 161 -25.54 23.64 -23.42
C ASN A 161 -24.29 22.84 -22.97
N VAL A 162 -23.54 22.35 -23.95
CA VAL A 162 -22.29 21.61 -23.75
C VAL A 162 -21.17 22.51 -23.21
N GLU A 163 -21.17 23.81 -23.53
CA GLU A 163 -20.18 24.77 -23.02
C GLU A 163 -20.24 24.85 -21.48
N LYS A 164 -21.46 24.98 -20.94
CA LYS A 164 -21.71 25.07 -19.48
C LYS A 164 -21.38 23.79 -18.73
N LEU A 165 -21.50 22.64 -19.39
CA LEU A 165 -21.02 21.37 -18.87
C LEU A 165 -19.50 21.36 -18.74
N HIS A 166 -18.77 21.81 -19.78
CA HIS A 166 -17.30 21.86 -19.76
C HIS A 166 -16.79 22.85 -18.71
N GLU A 167 -17.39 24.03 -18.60
CA GLU A 167 -17.06 25.01 -17.54
C GLU A 167 -17.18 24.37 -16.15
N ALA A 168 -18.25 23.59 -15.90
CA ALA A 168 -18.47 22.91 -14.64
C ALA A 168 -17.45 21.84 -14.31
N GLU A 169 -17.13 21.02 -15.31
CA GLU A 169 -16.15 19.95 -15.15
C GLU A 169 -14.75 20.53 -14.92
N GLN A 170 -14.37 21.57 -15.67
CA GLN A 170 -13.09 22.25 -15.52
C GLN A 170 -12.93 22.87 -14.14
N GLU A 171 -13.94 23.60 -13.64
CA GLU A 171 -13.91 24.19 -12.30
C GLU A 171 -13.71 23.12 -11.21
N ALA A 172 -14.42 21.99 -11.31
CA ALA A 172 -14.27 20.88 -10.37
C ALA A 172 -12.89 20.22 -10.51
N ARG A 173 -12.40 20.03 -11.74
CA ARG A 173 -11.10 19.44 -12.05
C ARG A 173 -9.95 20.27 -11.50
N GLU A 174 -9.97 21.58 -11.69
CA GLU A 174 -8.94 22.49 -11.16
C GLU A 174 -8.81 22.39 -9.64
N LYS A 175 -9.94 22.38 -8.92
CA LYS A 175 -9.97 22.19 -7.46
C LYS A 175 -9.35 20.85 -7.06
N ARG A 176 -9.71 19.75 -7.75
CA ARG A 176 -9.16 18.41 -7.49
C ARG A 176 -7.65 18.34 -7.76
N VAL A 177 -7.20 18.89 -8.88
CA VAL A 177 -5.80 18.88 -9.29
C VAL A 177 -4.96 19.71 -8.32
N ALA A 178 -5.43 20.90 -7.94
CA ALA A 178 -4.75 21.75 -6.97
C ALA A 178 -4.61 21.05 -5.59
N ASP A 179 -5.69 20.45 -5.08
CA ASP A 179 -5.66 19.75 -3.79
C ASP A 179 -4.75 18.51 -3.82
N ARG A 180 -4.76 17.77 -4.93
CA ARG A 180 -3.87 16.62 -5.13
C ARG A 180 -2.41 17.05 -5.22
N ALA A 181 -2.12 18.07 -6.02
CA ALA A 181 -0.77 18.59 -6.19
C ALA A 181 -0.20 19.06 -4.85
N ARG A 182 -1.01 19.77 -4.03
CA ARG A 182 -0.62 20.15 -2.65
C ARG A 182 -0.34 18.92 -1.78
N GLY A 183 -1.19 17.90 -1.84
CA GLY A 183 -1.02 16.67 -1.06
C GLY A 183 0.23 15.89 -1.46
N ALA A 184 0.48 15.72 -2.76
CA ALA A 184 1.68 15.05 -3.27
C ALA A 184 2.96 15.84 -2.94
N LYS A 185 2.91 17.18 -3.07
CA LYS A 185 4.06 18.05 -2.78
C LYS A 185 4.53 17.97 -1.33
N LEU A 186 3.62 17.75 -0.37
CA LEU A 186 3.98 17.53 1.03
C LEU A 186 4.93 16.32 1.18
N PHE A 187 4.58 15.19 0.56
CA PHE A 187 5.37 13.96 0.67
C PHE A 187 6.66 14.03 -0.13
N GLU A 188 6.66 14.74 -1.27
CA GLU A 188 7.89 15.02 -2.03
C GLU A 188 8.88 15.83 -1.17
N VAL A 189 8.40 16.92 -0.55
CA VAL A 189 9.20 17.73 0.37
C VAL A 189 9.69 16.93 1.57
N ALA A 190 8.84 16.06 2.15
CA ALA A 190 9.27 15.17 3.24
C ALA A 190 10.39 14.22 2.79
N GLY A 191 10.32 13.70 1.56
CA GLY A 191 11.38 12.87 0.97
C GLY A 191 12.69 13.63 0.76
N GLU A 192 12.63 14.89 0.34
CA GLU A 192 13.81 15.76 0.19
C GLU A 192 14.46 16.10 1.54
N LEU A 193 13.65 16.29 2.59
CA LEU A 193 14.14 16.72 3.91
C LEU A 193 14.59 15.56 4.81
N ALA A 194 14.10 14.35 4.60
CA ALA A 194 14.42 13.20 5.45
C ALA A 194 15.93 12.88 5.54
N PRO A 195 16.71 12.87 4.43
CA PRO A 195 18.16 12.67 4.50
C PRO A 195 18.89 13.81 5.23
N VAL A 196 18.38 15.04 5.11
CA VAL A 196 18.94 16.22 5.80
C VAL A 196 18.78 16.06 7.31
N PHE A 197 17.61 15.62 7.79
CA PHE A 197 17.43 15.30 9.21
C PHE A 197 18.21 14.06 9.67
N GLY A 198 18.52 13.13 8.78
CA GLY A 198 19.49 12.06 9.04
C GLY A 198 20.88 12.62 9.37
N LEU A 199 21.35 13.63 8.62
CA LEU A 199 22.60 14.31 8.93
C LEU A 199 22.51 15.09 10.26
N VAL A 200 21.39 15.76 10.55
CA VAL A 200 21.18 16.40 11.87
C VAL A 200 21.23 15.38 13.01
N GLY A 201 20.69 14.18 12.81
CA GLY A 201 20.77 13.06 13.75
C GLY A 201 22.21 12.65 14.06
N THR A 202 23.09 12.61 13.06
CA THR A 202 24.52 12.32 13.30
C THR A 202 25.19 13.37 14.18
N LEU A 203 24.88 14.65 13.95
CA LEU A 203 25.41 15.73 14.77
C LEU A 203 24.93 15.62 16.22
N PHE A 204 23.64 15.30 16.41
CA PHE A 204 23.09 15.06 17.74
C PHE A 204 23.71 13.84 18.43
N ALA A 205 24.00 12.77 17.71
CA ALA A 205 24.69 11.61 18.29
C ALA A 205 26.11 11.95 18.75
N ILE A 206 26.82 12.82 18.03
CA ILE A 206 28.16 13.28 18.41
C ILE A 206 28.13 14.16 19.65
N THR A 207 27.08 14.97 19.88
CA THR A 207 27.02 15.81 21.10
C THR A 207 26.97 14.99 22.38
N GLN A 208 26.46 13.75 22.32
CA GLN A 208 26.44 12.80 23.45
C GLN A 208 27.84 12.29 23.84
N LEU A 209 28.86 12.54 23.02
CA LEU A 209 30.25 12.18 23.30
C LEU A 209 31.02 13.28 24.06
N MET A 210 30.41 14.44 24.34
CA MET A 210 31.09 15.51 25.05
C MET A 210 31.46 15.11 26.50
N PRO A 211 32.58 15.62 27.06
CA PRO A 211 33.37 14.97 28.11
C PRO A 211 32.76 14.90 29.53
N GLY A 212 31.48 15.25 29.72
CA GLY A 212 30.85 15.36 31.05
C GLY A 212 30.34 14.05 31.66
N THR A 213 30.37 12.93 30.93
CA THR A 213 29.68 11.67 31.29
C THR A 213 30.62 10.46 31.39
N ALA A 214 31.93 10.67 31.38
CA ALA A 214 32.92 9.60 31.20
C ALA A 214 33.20 8.79 32.49
N THR A 215 32.29 7.88 32.84
CA THR A 215 32.58 6.71 33.69
C THR A 215 32.69 5.41 32.88
N GLN A 216 32.14 5.37 31.66
CA GLN A 216 32.21 4.24 30.72
C GLN A 216 32.52 4.73 29.29
N ALA A 217 33.78 5.06 29.01
CA ALA A 217 34.17 5.70 27.76
C ALA A 217 33.90 4.83 26.52
N ALA A 218 34.22 3.53 26.55
CA ALA A 218 34.14 2.67 25.37
C ALA A 218 32.70 2.35 24.93
N GLU A 219 31.82 1.98 25.87
CA GLU A 219 30.43 1.61 25.56
C GLU A 219 29.62 2.82 25.05
N THR A 220 29.81 3.98 25.68
CA THR A 220 29.15 5.23 25.27
C THR A 220 29.58 5.65 23.87
N ILE A 221 30.87 5.51 23.54
CA ILE A 221 31.38 5.79 22.19
C ILE A 221 30.74 4.90 21.14
N MET A 222 30.69 3.58 21.38
CA MET A 222 30.10 2.63 20.43
C MET A 222 28.60 2.87 20.24
N SER A 223 27.86 3.19 21.32
CA SER A 223 26.42 3.48 21.25
C SER A 223 26.12 4.73 20.44
N SER A 224 26.84 5.83 20.66
CA SER A 224 26.64 7.08 19.90
C SER A 224 27.01 6.93 18.43
N LEU A 225 28.09 6.20 18.14
CA LEU A 225 28.47 5.91 16.75
C LEU A 225 27.39 5.08 16.04
N ALA A 226 26.83 4.06 16.70
CA ALA A 226 25.73 3.28 16.15
C ALA A 226 24.49 4.15 15.87
N SER A 227 24.11 5.02 16.81
CA SER A 227 23.00 5.96 16.65
C SER A 227 23.21 6.91 15.45
N ALA A 228 24.43 7.41 15.27
CA ALA A 228 24.78 8.25 14.13
C ALA A 228 24.55 7.52 12.80
N VAL A 229 25.11 6.31 12.65
CA VAL A 229 24.93 5.52 11.41
C VAL A 229 23.46 5.19 11.17
N LEU A 230 22.72 4.78 12.21
CA LEU A 230 21.29 4.49 12.12
C LEU A 230 20.47 5.71 11.68
N SER A 231 20.79 6.91 12.18
CA SER A 231 20.08 8.13 11.77
C SER A 231 20.21 8.42 10.26
N THR A 232 21.40 8.20 9.67
CA THR A 232 21.60 8.36 8.22
C THR A 232 20.86 7.30 7.42
N LEU A 233 20.89 6.04 7.88
CA LEU A 233 20.15 4.95 7.27
C LEU A 233 18.66 5.25 7.27
N TYR A 234 18.09 5.67 8.41
CA TYR A 234 16.68 6.00 8.52
C TYR A 234 16.26 7.20 7.67
N GLY A 235 17.09 8.23 7.54
CA GLY A 235 16.83 9.37 6.67
C GLY A 235 16.70 8.95 5.21
N VAL A 236 17.69 8.22 4.69
CA VAL A 236 17.70 7.78 3.27
C VAL A 236 16.61 6.74 3.00
N LEU A 237 16.42 5.79 3.93
CA LEU A 237 15.45 4.72 3.78
C LEU A 237 14.01 5.27 3.79
N SER A 238 13.70 6.17 4.72
CA SER A 238 12.37 6.79 4.78
C SER A 238 12.08 7.66 3.55
N ALA A 239 13.08 8.39 3.04
CA ALA A 239 12.94 9.15 1.79
C ALA A 239 12.51 8.27 0.61
N HIS A 240 13.27 7.21 0.33
CA HIS A 240 13.11 6.42 -0.90
C HIS A 240 12.09 5.30 -0.80
N LEU A 241 11.88 4.72 0.40
CA LEU A 241 10.92 3.63 0.57
C LEU A 241 9.55 4.09 1.05
N LEU A 242 9.44 5.26 1.68
CA LEU A 242 8.15 5.74 2.22
C LEU A 242 7.67 6.99 1.49
N TYR A 243 8.42 8.08 1.53
CA TYR A 243 7.90 9.39 1.12
C TYR A 243 7.73 9.55 -0.39
N PHE A 244 8.77 9.27 -1.19
CA PHE A 244 8.69 9.34 -2.65
C PHE A 244 7.65 8.39 -3.27
N PRO A 245 7.61 7.08 -2.93
CA PRO A 245 6.60 6.19 -3.49
C PRO A 245 5.18 6.58 -3.06
N LEU A 246 5.01 7.15 -1.87
CA LEU A 246 3.72 7.65 -1.40
C LEU A 246 3.25 8.86 -2.22
N ALA A 247 4.15 9.81 -2.51
CA ALA A 247 3.85 10.94 -3.40
C ALA A 247 3.39 10.45 -4.78
N ARG A 248 4.14 9.51 -5.38
CA ARG A 248 3.80 8.90 -6.68
C ARG A 248 2.51 8.09 -6.64
N ALA A 249 2.21 7.41 -5.53
CA ALA A 249 0.98 6.65 -5.38
C ALA A 249 -0.26 7.57 -5.38
N ILE A 250 -0.16 8.74 -4.73
CA ILE A 250 -1.22 9.76 -4.71
C ILE A 250 -1.46 10.32 -6.12
N GLU A 251 -0.38 10.66 -6.84
CA GLU A 251 -0.46 11.13 -8.24
C GLU A 251 -1.12 10.09 -9.14
N ARG A 252 -0.58 8.85 -9.15
CA ARG A 252 -1.06 7.75 -10.01
C ARG A 252 -2.52 7.43 -9.79
N ARG A 253 -2.96 7.35 -8.54
CA ARG A 253 -4.37 7.09 -8.20
C ARG A 253 -5.25 8.24 -8.67
N GLY A 254 -4.76 9.45 -8.45
CA GLY A 254 -5.42 10.64 -8.87
C GLY A 254 -5.66 10.72 -10.38
N GLU A 255 -4.62 10.46 -11.16
CA GLU A 255 -4.74 10.39 -12.61
C GLU A 255 -5.69 9.29 -13.06
N ALA A 256 -5.71 8.13 -12.38
CA ALA A 256 -6.65 7.06 -12.71
C ALA A 256 -8.11 7.50 -12.50
N GLU A 257 -8.39 8.22 -11.41
CA GLU A 257 -9.71 8.80 -11.15
C GLU A 257 -10.08 9.88 -12.18
N GLU A 258 -9.13 10.72 -12.59
CA GLU A 258 -9.36 11.76 -13.59
C GLU A 258 -9.60 11.17 -14.99
N ARG A 259 -8.81 10.16 -15.38
CA ARG A 259 -9.02 9.41 -16.62
C ARG A 259 -10.39 8.73 -16.64
N ALA A 260 -10.84 8.18 -15.51
CA ALA A 260 -12.17 7.58 -15.41
C ALA A 260 -13.29 8.62 -15.58
N ARG A 261 -13.18 9.81 -14.97
CA ARG A 261 -14.16 10.90 -15.12
C ARG A 261 -14.18 11.46 -16.54
N ALA A 262 -13.03 11.73 -17.12
CA ALA A 262 -12.92 12.22 -18.50
C ALA A 262 -13.53 11.22 -19.50
N ALA A 263 -13.29 9.92 -19.33
CA ALA A 263 -13.88 8.88 -20.17
C ALA A 263 -15.42 8.83 -20.05
N MET A 264 -15.96 9.02 -18.85
CA MET A 264 -17.41 9.10 -18.64
C MET A 264 -18.03 10.33 -19.29
N MET A 265 -17.41 11.50 -19.15
CA MET A 265 -17.88 12.74 -19.79
C MET A 265 -17.87 12.60 -21.32
N ALA A 266 -16.76 12.10 -21.89
CA ALA A 266 -16.65 11.89 -23.33
C ALA A 266 -17.71 10.89 -23.85
N TRP A 267 -17.96 9.81 -23.10
CA TRP A 267 -19.02 8.87 -23.42
C TRP A 267 -20.41 9.52 -23.38
N PHE A 268 -20.69 10.30 -22.32
CA PHE A 268 -21.98 10.99 -22.16
C PHE A 268 -22.25 11.96 -23.30
N LEU A 269 -21.28 12.81 -23.65
CA LEU A 269 -21.42 13.77 -24.75
C LEU A 269 -21.62 13.09 -26.12
N LYS A 270 -20.98 11.94 -26.33
CA LYS A 270 -21.20 11.12 -27.54
C LYS A 270 -22.63 10.57 -27.61
N GLU A 271 -23.18 10.16 -26.47
CA GLU A 271 -24.51 9.56 -26.39
C GLU A 271 -25.63 10.61 -26.47
N THR A 272 -25.44 11.79 -25.87
CA THR A 272 -26.42 12.87 -25.92
C THR A 272 -26.41 13.61 -27.25
N GLY A 273 -25.24 13.73 -27.90
CA GLY A 273 -25.07 14.31 -29.23
C GLY A 273 -25.55 15.77 -29.33
N PRO A 274 -25.33 16.47 -30.47
CA PRO A 274 -25.95 17.76 -30.68
C PRO A 274 -27.46 17.51 -30.82
N HIS A 275 -28.21 17.81 -29.76
CA HIS A 275 -29.67 17.86 -29.83
C HIS A 275 -30.05 18.86 -30.92
N ARG A 276 -30.31 18.37 -32.15
CA ARG A 276 -31.15 19.09 -33.09
C ARG A 276 -32.43 19.37 -32.31
N THR A 277 -32.66 20.63 -32.03
CA THR A 277 -33.91 21.21 -31.52
C THR A 277 -35.04 20.93 -32.51
N ARG A 278 -35.35 19.66 -32.76
CA ARG A 278 -36.28 19.22 -33.82
C ARG A 278 -37.75 19.42 -33.42
N LYS A 279 -38.03 19.91 -32.20
CA LYS A 279 -39.39 20.15 -31.71
C LYS A 279 -39.85 21.62 -31.78
N ALA A 280 -38.97 22.58 -32.04
CA ALA A 280 -39.38 23.99 -32.19
C ALA A 280 -39.98 24.34 -33.57
N SER A 281 -39.85 23.45 -34.57
CA SER A 281 -40.49 23.61 -35.88
C SER A 281 -41.87 22.94 -35.97
N ARG A 282 -42.06 21.76 -35.35
CA ARG A 282 -43.35 21.05 -35.40
C ARG A 282 -44.51 21.74 -34.70
N LEU A 283 -44.24 22.65 -33.75
CA LEU A 283 -45.29 23.47 -33.12
C LEU A 283 -45.59 24.76 -33.91
N ARG A 284 -44.73 25.14 -34.87
CA ARG A 284 -44.99 26.24 -35.83
C ARG A 284 -45.74 25.77 -37.08
N ASP A 285 -45.61 24.50 -37.44
CA ASP A 285 -46.32 23.91 -38.58
C ASP A 285 -47.73 23.38 -38.19
N ALA A 286 -48.10 23.47 -36.91
CA ALA A 286 -49.38 22.99 -36.36
C ALA A 286 -50.27 24.12 -35.79
N ALA A 287 -49.86 25.38 -35.96
CA ALA A 287 -50.58 26.59 -35.59
C ALA A 287 -50.81 27.45 -36.83
#